data_AF-A0A7K4TMN6-F1
#
_entry.id   AF-A0A7K4TMN6-F1
#
_cell.length_a   1.000
_cell.length_b   1.000
_cell.length_c   1.000
_cell.angle_alpha   90.00
_cell.angle_beta   90.00
_cell.angle_gamma   90.00
#
_symmetry.space_group_name_H-M   'P 1'
#
loop_
_entity.id
_entity.type
_entity.pdbx_description
1 polymer ?
#
loop_
_entity_poly.entity_id
_entity_poly.type
_entity_poly.pdbx_seq_one_letter_code
_entity_poly.pdbx_strand_id
1 'polypeptide(L)'
;LAPNEKMQQVIKKTIEEAKALISKKQVQANVCVNMEMVKDALDQLRGAVMIVYPMGLPPHDPVRMEFEDKEDLSGTHAGLEVIEEAEAQLWWAGKELKETKLLSDYVGKNEKTTIIVKIQKKGQGAPGREPLISHEEQKQMMLYYYRKQEELKKLEEDDDDSFLNAEWADNHALKRQFHGVKDIKWGPR
;
A
#
# COMPACT_ATOMS: atom_id res chain seq x y z
N LEU A 1 -3.01 39.49 5.25
CA LEU A 1 -2.02 39.36 6.34
C LEU A 1 -1.59 37.91 6.41
N ALA A 2 -0.29 37.63 6.33
CA ALA A 2 0.21 36.26 6.45
C ALA A 2 0.12 35.78 7.91
N PRO A 3 -0.26 34.53 8.18
CA PRO A 3 -0.36 34.00 9.55
C PRO A 3 1.01 33.97 10.24
N ASN A 4 1.03 34.34 11.51
CA ASN A 4 2.21 34.17 12.37
C ASN A 4 2.51 32.67 12.59
N GLU A 5 3.74 32.29 12.93
CA GLU A 5 4.15 30.87 13.07
C GLU A 5 3.24 30.07 14.00
N LYS A 6 2.81 30.67 15.12
CA LYS A 6 1.86 30.05 16.06
C LYS A 6 0.50 29.76 15.42
N MET A 7 0.01 30.65 14.55
CA MET A 7 -1.25 30.47 13.84
C MET A 7 -1.14 29.37 12.78
N GLN A 8 0.00 29.29 12.08
CA GLN A 8 0.26 28.19 11.15
C GLN A 8 0.30 26.83 11.87
N GLN A 9 0.85 26.78 13.08
CA GLN A 9 0.85 25.55 13.89
C GLN A 9 -0.57 25.11 14.28
N VAL A 10 -1.48 26.04 14.61
CA VAL A 10 -2.89 25.72 14.91
C VAL A 10 -3.57 25.08 13.69
N ILE A 11 -3.37 25.65 12.49
CA ILE A 11 -3.92 25.09 11.25
C ILE A 11 -3.33 23.70 10.96
N LYS A 12 -2.01 23.54 11.08
CA LYS A 12 -1.36 22.24 10.82
C LYS A 12 -1.87 21.15 11.76
N LYS A 13 -2.00 21.44 13.05
CA LYS A 13 -2.52 20.48 14.04
C LYS A 13 -3.96 20.08 13.75
N THR A 14 -4.83 21.05 13.47
CA THR A 14 -6.24 20.77 13.16
C THR A 14 -6.40 19.97 11.86
N ILE A 15 -5.54 20.21 10.86
CA ILE A 15 -5.47 19.36 9.65
C ILE A 15 -5.06 17.92 10.00
N GLU A 16 -4.05 17.73 10.85
CA GLU A 16 -3.61 16.39 11.27
C GLU A 16 -4.70 15.64 12.04
N GLU A 17 -5.41 16.34 12.93
CA GLU A 17 -6.55 15.80 13.69
C GLU A 17 -7.71 15.40 12.77
N ALA A 18 -8.11 16.29 11.86
CA ALA A 18 -9.15 16.00 10.87
C ALA A 18 -8.77 14.81 9.97
N LYS A 19 -7.51 14.73 9.53
CA LYS A 19 -7.00 13.58 8.75
C LYS A 19 -6.97 12.29 9.55
N ALA A 20 -6.71 12.35 10.86
CA ALA A 20 -6.74 11.18 11.73
C ALA A 20 -8.16 10.60 11.89
N LEU A 21 -9.18 11.46 11.87
CA LEU A 21 -10.58 11.03 11.96
C LEU A 21 -11.07 10.25 10.72
N ILE A 22 -10.54 10.55 9.53
CA ILE A 22 -10.93 9.88 8.27
C ILE A 22 -9.89 8.82 7.84
N SER A 23 -8.85 8.61 8.64
CA SER A 23 -7.75 7.71 8.30
C SER A 23 -8.18 6.25 8.19
N LYS A 24 -7.55 5.50 7.28
CA LYS A 24 -7.66 4.03 7.20
C LYS A 24 -7.34 3.29 8.51
N LYS A 25 -6.64 3.95 9.44
CA LYS A 25 -6.38 3.44 10.80
C LYS A 25 -7.66 3.24 11.61
N GLN A 26 -8.71 4.02 11.37
CA GLN A 26 -10.00 3.88 12.07
C GLN A 26 -10.65 2.53 11.81
N VAL A 27 -10.47 1.98 10.59
CA VAL A 27 -10.96 0.65 10.21
C VAL A 27 -10.28 -0.43 11.07
N GLN A 28 -8.97 -0.30 11.34
CA GLN A 28 -8.25 -1.24 12.21
C GLN A 28 -8.72 -1.14 13.67
N ALA A 29 -9.15 0.04 14.10
CA ALA A 29 -9.70 0.29 15.43
C ALA A 29 -11.20 -0.10 15.56
N ASN A 30 -11.83 -0.63 14.50
CA ASN A 30 -13.26 -0.91 14.42
C ASN A 30 -14.15 0.30 14.73
N VAL A 31 -13.69 1.50 14.40
CA VAL A 31 -14.46 2.75 14.56
C VAL A 31 -15.19 3.04 13.26
N CYS A 32 -16.52 3.11 13.32
CA CYS A 32 -17.36 3.53 12.21
C CYS A 32 -17.23 5.05 12.00
N VAL A 33 -17.02 5.48 10.76
CA VAL A 33 -17.04 6.90 10.40
C VAL A 33 -18.46 7.28 10.03
N ASN A 34 -19.04 8.21 10.78
CA ASN A 34 -20.38 8.74 10.54
C ASN A 34 -20.31 10.13 9.89
N MET A 35 -21.39 10.53 9.21
CA MET A 35 -21.49 11.86 8.61
C MET A 35 -21.34 13.00 9.64
N GLU A 36 -21.80 12.78 10.87
CA GLU A 36 -21.62 13.72 11.99
C GLU A 36 -20.15 13.94 12.32
N MET A 37 -19.34 12.88 12.38
CA MET A 37 -17.90 13.00 12.65
C MET A 37 -17.17 13.77 11.55
N VAL A 38 -17.61 13.61 10.29
CA VAL A 38 -17.07 14.35 9.15
C VAL A 38 -17.45 15.83 9.26
N LYS A 39 -18.69 16.14 9.62
CA LYS A 39 -19.14 17.53 9.88
C LYS A 39 -18.37 18.18 11.02
N ASP A 40 -18.18 17.46 12.12
CA ASP A 40 -17.41 17.94 13.27
C ASP A 40 -15.95 18.25 12.88
N ALA A 41 -15.33 17.39 12.07
CA ALA A 41 -13.98 17.63 11.55
C ALA A 41 -13.92 18.87 10.64
N LEU A 42 -14.92 19.07 9.78
CA LEU A 42 -15.04 20.28 8.95
C LEU A 42 -15.24 21.54 9.79
N ASP A 43 -16.06 21.48 10.83
CA ASP A 43 -16.32 22.60 11.73
C ASP A 43 -15.09 22.94 12.58
N GLN A 44 -14.28 21.95 12.98
CA GLN A 44 -12.98 22.18 13.59
C GLN A 44 -12.03 22.94 12.66
N LEU A 45 -12.00 22.59 11.37
CA LEU A 45 -11.20 23.30 10.37
C LEU A 45 -11.72 24.73 10.14
N ARG A 46 -13.03 24.92 10.05
CA ARG A 46 -13.65 26.26 9.98
C ARG A 46 -13.30 27.11 11.19
N GLY A 47 -13.38 26.54 12.40
CA GLY A 47 -13.00 27.19 13.64
C GLY A 47 -11.52 27.60 13.65
N ALA A 48 -10.63 26.72 13.19
CA ALA A 48 -9.20 27.02 13.06
C ALA A 48 -8.95 28.19 12.10
N VAL A 49 -9.65 28.22 10.96
CA VAL A 49 -9.57 29.33 9.99
C VAL A 49 -10.09 30.63 10.60
N MET A 50 -11.18 30.61 11.37
CA MET A 50 -11.68 31.80 12.07
C MET A 50 -10.69 32.34 13.11
N ILE A 51 -9.95 31.47 13.80
CA ILE A 51 -8.92 31.89 14.77
C ILE A 51 -7.76 32.62 14.06
N VAL A 52 -7.32 32.10 12.92
CA VAL A 52 -6.21 32.69 12.16
C VAL A 52 -6.65 33.93 11.37
N TYR A 53 -7.88 33.93 10.89
CA TYR A 53 -8.49 35.02 10.13
C TYR A 53 -9.81 35.48 10.77
N PRO A 54 -9.77 36.26 11.86
CA PRO A 54 -10.97 36.71 12.58
C PRO A 54 -11.92 37.56 11.73
N MET A 55 -11.39 38.25 10.70
CA MET A 55 -12.17 39.05 9.75
C MET A 55 -12.74 38.22 8.59
N GLY A 56 -12.55 36.90 8.62
CA GLY A 56 -12.91 35.99 7.55
C GLY A 56 -11.92 36.00 6.39
N LEU A 57 -12.01 34.97 5.57
CA LEU A 57 -11.29 34.89 4.30
C LEU A 57 -12.04 35.70 3.21
N PRO A 58 -11.32 36.26 2.22
CA PRO A 58 -11.94 36.90 1.06
C PRO A 58 -12.96 35.98 0.37
N PRO A 59 -14.04 36.52 -0.24
CA PRO A 59 -15.06 35.70 -0.92
C PRO A 59 -14.53 34.82 -2.05
N HIS A 60 -13.42 35.23 -2.69
CA HIS A 60 -12.77 34.52 -3.79
C HIS A 60 -11.64 33.59 -3.31
N ASP A 61 -11.45 33.43 -2.00
CA ASP A 61 -10.42 32.54 -1.46
C ASP A 61 -10.84 31.07 -1.66
N PRO A 62 -9.98 30.19 -2.22
CA PRO A 62 -10.31 28.79 -2.45
C PRO A 62 -10.81 28.06 -1.21
N VAL A 63 -10.19 28.29 -0.05
CA VAL A 63 -10.56 27.62 1.21
C VAL A 63 -11.98 28.01 1.63
N ARG A 64 -12.37 29.26 1.36
CA ARG A 64 -13.74 29.72 1.66
C ARG A 64 -14.74 29.14 0.66
N MET A 65 -14.39 29.07 -0.61
CA MET A 65 -15.25 28.48 -1.65
C MET A 65 -15.48 26.99 -1.41
N GLU A 66 -14.44 26.25 -0.98
CA GLU A 66 -14.51 24.86 -0.52
C GLU A 66 -15.47 24.71 0.66
N PHE A 67 -15.38 25.56 1.70
CA PHE A 67 -16.30 25.47 2.84
C PHE A 67 -17.75 25.85 2.55
N GLU A 68 -18.00 26.64 1.51
CA GLU A 68 -19.34 27.10 1.10
C GLU A 68 -19.94 26.22 -0.02
N ASP A 69 -19.28 25.13 -0.41
CA ASP A 69 -19.65 24.23 -1.53
C ASP A 69 -19.86 24.99 -2.86
N LYS A 70 -19.08 26.07 -3.07
CA LYS A 70 -19.12 26.93 -4.28
C LYS A 70 -17.88 26.77 -5.14
N GLU A 71 -17.08 25.75 -4.87
CA GLU A 71 -15.90 25.46 -5.67
C GLU A 71 -16.28 25.03 -7.10
N ASP A 72 -15.52 25.53 -8.07
CA ASP A 72 -15.61 25.06 -9.45
C ASP A 72 -14.59 23.94 -9.64
N LEU A 73 -15.07 22.70 -9.62
CA LEU A 73 -14.25 21.51 -9.84
C LEU A 73 -14.04 21.20 -11.34
N SER A 74 -14.65 21.98 -12.25
CA SER A 74 -14.57 21.71 -13.68
C SER A 74 -13.12 21.79 -14.20
N GLY A 75 -12.71 20.75 -14.94
CA GLY A 75 -11.35 20.67 -15.49
C GLY A 75 -10.24 20.38 -14.48
N THR A 76 -10.55 20.19 -13.19
CA THR A 76 -9.57 19.80 -12.16
C THR A 76 -9.51 18.29 -11.97
N HIS A 77 -8.38 17.78 -11.47
CA HIS A 77 -8.24 16.37 -11.11
C HIS A 77 -9.18 15.99 -9.96
N ALA A 78 -9.44 16.91 -9.02
CA ALA A 78 -10.35 16.71 -7.90
C ALA A 78 -11.80 16.45 -8.36
N GLY A 79 -12.25 17.09 -9.44
CA GLY A 79 -13.56 16.84 -10.03
C GLY A 79 -13.76 15.41 -10.58
N LEU A 80 -12.68 14.65 -10.83
CA LEU A 80 -12.78 13.23 -11.21
C LEU A 80 -13.01 12.32 -10.00
N GLU A 81 -12.63 12.75 -8.80
CA GLU A 81 -12.77 11.99 -7.56
C GLU A 81 -14.15 12.19 -6.92
N VAL A 82 -14.79 13.32 -7.22
CA VAL A 82 -16.16 13.61 -6.76
C VAL A 82 -17.15 12.85 -7.63
N ILE A 83 -17.92 11.96 -7.00
CA ILE A 83 -18.97 11.18 -7.63
C ILE A 83 -20.30 11.59 -7.00
N GLU A 84 -21.23 12.08 -7.81
CA GLU A 84 -22.59 12.36 -7.36
C GLU A 84 -23.27 11.06 -6.89
N GLU A 85 -24.08 11.14 -5.83
CA GLU A 85 -24.75 9.98 -5.22
C GLU A 85 -25.58 9.19 -6.25
N ALA A 86 -26.24 9.87 -7.18
CA ALA A 86 -27.06 9.25 -8.23
C ALA A 86 -26.24 8.53 -9.32
N GLU A 87 -24.98 8.91 -9.48
CA GLU A 87 -24.05 8.32 -10.45
C GLU A 87 -23.08 7.32 -9.80
N ALA A 88 -23.15 7.13 -8.47
CA ALA A 88 -22.29 6.22 -7.74
C ALA A 88 -22.77 4.77 -7.88
N GLN A 89 -21.83 3.87 -8.16
CA GLN A 89 -22.04 2.42 -8.14
C GLN A 89 -21.07 1.78 -7.15
N LEU A 90 -21.59 0.91 -6.31
CA LEU A 90 -20.81 0.15 -5.33
C LEU A 90 -20.48 -1.24 -5.88
N TRP A 91 -19.24 -1.67 -5.72
CA TRP A 91 -18.75 -2.94 -6.23
C TRP A 91 -18.07 -3.76 -5.15
N TRP A 92 -18.46 -5.02 -5.06
CA TRP A 92 -17.87 -5.99 -4.15
C TRP A 92 -17.60 -7.31 -4.89
N ALA A 93 -16.36 -7.80 -4.80
CA ALA A 93 -15.92 -9.05 -5.43
C ALA A 93 -16.29 -9.20 -6.92
N GLY A 94 -16.26 -8.10 -7.69
CA GLY A 94 -16.61 -8.09 -9.12
C GLY A 94 -18.12 -8.09 -9.41
N LYS A 95 -18.97 -7.93 -8.39
CA LYS A 95 -20.42 -7.76 -8.52
C LYS A 95 -20.82 -6.35 -8.10
N GLU A 96 -21.73 -5.76 -8.87
CA GLU A 96 -22.39 -4.49 -8.51
C GLU A 96 -23.39 -4.73 -7.37
N LEU A 97 -23.22 -3.97 -6.28
CA LEU A 97 -24.18 -3.89 -5.18
C LEU A 97 -25.29 -2.93 -5.58
N LYS A 98 -26.47 -3.49 -5.85
CA LYS A 98 -27.66 -2.70 -6.20
C LYS A 98 -28.40 -2.31 -4.93
N GLU A 99 -28.81 -1.05 -4.85
CA GLU A 99 -29.61 -0.52 -3.72
C GLU A 99 -30.90 -1.32 -3.47
N THR A 100 -31.47 -1.91 -4.52
CA THR A 100 -32.70 -2.71 -4.44
C THR A 100 -32.53 -4.06 -3.74
N LYS A 101 -31.29 -4.52 -3.52
CA LYS A 101 -31.00 -5.86 -2.98
C LYS A 101 -30.38 -5.77 -1.60
N LEU A 102 -30.66 -6.77 -0.77
CA LEU A 102 -30.06 -6.86 0.55
C LEU A 102 -28.59 -7.28 0.42
N LEU A 103 -27.76 -6.76 1.32
CA LEU A 103 -26.34 -7.12 1.39
C LEU A 103 -26.15 -8.63 1.63
N SER A 104 -27.10 -9.27 2.32
CA SER A 104 -27.13 -10.72 2.57
C SER A 104 -27.17 -11.56 1.30
N ASP A 105 -27.71 -11.02 0.20
CA ASP A 105 -27.78 -11.72 -1.08
C ASP A 105 -26.41 -11.79 -1.76
N TYR A 106 -25.49 -10.91 -1.37
CA TYR A 106 -24.13 -10.86 -1.88
C TYR A 106 -23.15 -11.59 -0.96
N VAL A 107 -23.20 -11.26 0.33
CA VAL A 107 -22.20 -11.68 1.33
C VAL A 107 -22.63 -12.96 2.08
N GLY A 108 -23.91 -13.30 2.04
CA GLY A 108 -24.50 -14.40 2.81
C GLY A 108 -24.98 -13.98 4.20
N LYS A 109 -25.36 -14.98 5.02
CA LYS A 109 -25.87 -14.78 6.39
C LYS A 109 -24.78 -15.04 7.43
N ASN A 110 -23.71 -14.26 7.39
CA ASN A 110 -22.63 -14.35 8.38
C ASN A 110 -22.60 -13.09 9.25
N GLU A 111 -22.61 -13.26 10.57
CA GLU A 111 -22.71 -12.16 11.55
C GLU A 111 -21.39 -11.38 11.72
N LYS A 112 -20.24 -11.98 11.39
CA LYS A 112 -18.93 -11.32 11.51
C LYS A 112 -18.22 -11.29 10.16
N THR A 113 -18.68 -10.42 9.27
CA THR A 113 -18.05 -10.23 7.96
C THR A 113 -17.66 -8.77 7.73
N THR A 114 -16.39 -8.56 7.39
CA THR A 114 -15.88 -7.27 6.92
C THR A 114 -15.79 -7.34 5.39
N ILE A 115 -16.41 -6.39 4.69
CA ILE A 115 -16.32 -6.29 3.24
C ILE A 115 -15.60 -5.00 2.84
N ILE A 116 -14.82 -5.10 1.77
CA ILE A 116 -14.17 -3.95 1.13
C ILE A 116 -14.93 -3.67 -0.15
N VAL A 117 -15.58 -2.51 -0.20
CA VAL A 117 -16.39 -2.07 -1.33
C VAL A 117 -15.64 -0.98 -2.08
N LYS A 118 -15.67 -1.05 -3.41
CA LYS A 118 -15.13 -0.01 -4.29
C LYS A 118 -16.26 0.85 -4.85
N ILE A 119 -16.05 2.16 -4.87
CA ILE A 119 -16.99 3.12 -5.45
C ILE A 119 -16.51 3.45 -6.87
N GLN A 120 -17.42 3.49 -7.84
CA GLN A 120 -17.11 3.84 -9.21
C GLN A 120 -18.26 4.61 -9.86
N LYS A 121 -17.95 5.49 -10.83
CA LYS A 121 -18.96 6.20 -11.61
C LYS A 121 -19.71 5.25 -12.55
N LYS A 122 -21.02 5.47 -12.66
CA LYS A 122 -21.92 4.73 -13.53
C LYS A 122 -21.40 4.71 -14.97
N GLY A 123 -21.28 3.50 -15.52
CA GLY A 123 -20.84 3.29 -16.90
C GLY A 123 -19.35 2.98 -17.08
N GLN A 124 -18.52 3.09 -16.04
CA GLN A 124 -17.10 2.67 -16.12
C GLN A 124 -16.88 1.16 -15.92
N GLY A 125 -17.95 0.38 -15.77
CA GLY A 125 -17.88 -1.07 -15.62
C GLY A 125 -17.36 -1.53 -14.25
N ALA A 126 -16.87 -2.77 -14.16
CA ALA A 126 -16.35 -3.31 -12.93
C ALA A 126 -14.97 -2.71 -12.61
N PRO A 127 -14.68 -2.33 -11.36
CA PRO A 127 -13.41 -1.74 -11.01
C PRO A 127 -12.29 -2.77 -11.19
N GLY A 128 -11.14 -2.29 -11.67
CA GLY A 128 -9.94 -3.11 -11.81
C GLY A 128 -9.60 -3.81 -10.48
N ARG A 129 -9.17 -5.07 -10.59
CA ARG A 129 -8.58 -5.76 -9.45
C ARG A 129 -7.32 -5.00 -9.03
N GLU A 130 -7.22 -4.68 -7.75
CA GLU A 130 -5.95 -4.22 -7.21
C GLU A 130 -4.92 -5.35 -7.32
N PRO A 131 -3.65 -5.04 -7.62
CA PRO A 131 -2.59 -6.03 -7.54
C PRO A 131 -2.56 -6.59 -6.12
N LEU A 132 -2.67 -7.92 -6.01
CA LEU A 132 -2.67 -8.65 -4.73
C LEU A 132 -1.35 -8.51 -3.96
N ILE A 133 -0.33 -7.96 -4.62
CA ILE A 133 1.03 -7.83 -4.12
C ILE A 133 1.33 -6.33 -4.09
N SER A 134 1.68 -5.81 -2.91
CA SER A 134 2.19 -4.44 -2.77
C SER A 134 3.44 -4.26 -3.62
N HIS A 135 3.71 -3.06 -4.14
CA HIS A 135 4.94 -2.79 -4.88
C HIS A 135 6.21 -3.19 -4.11
N GLU A 136 6.20 -3.03 -2.78
CA GLU A 136 7.29 -3.42 -1.90
C GLU A 136 7.48 -4.95 -1.87
N GLU A 137 6.38 -5.69 -1.75
CA GLU A 137 6.37 -7.16 -1.73
C GLU A 137 6.78 -7.73 -3.09
N GLN A 138 6.36 -7.10 -4.19
CA GLN A 138 6.74 -7.48 -5.54
C GLN A 138 8.26 -7.34 -5.75
N LYS A 139 8.85 -6.27 -5.21
CA LYS A 139 10.29 -6.04 -5.24
C LYS A 139 11.05 -7.07 -4.42
N GLN A 140 10.58 -7.39 -3.21
CA GLN A 140 11.18 -8.43 -2.37
C GLN A 140 11.10 -9.82 -3.03
N MET A 141 9.96 -10.14 -3.65
CA MET A 141 9.77 -11.38 -4.38
C MET A 141 10.72 -11.47 -5.58
N MET A 142 10.86 -10.39 -6.36
CA MET A 142 11.81 -10.33 -7.48
C MET A 142 13.26 -10.51 -7.00
N LEU A 143 13.65 -9.87 -5.89
CA LEU A 143 14.98 -10.04 -5.28
C LEU A 143 15.23 -11.47 -4.81
N TYR A 144 14.22 -12.13 -4.23
CA TYR A 144 14.31 -13.52 -3.82
C TYR A 144 14.53 -14.46 -5.01
N TYR A 145 13.74 -14.30 -6.07
CA TYR A 145 13.89 -15.10 -7.28
C TYR A 145 15.24 -14.91 -7.97
N TYR A 146 15.73 -13.67 -8.02
CA TYR A 146 17.05 -13.35 -8.57
C TYR A 146 18.17 -14.05 -7.79
N ARG A 147 18.16 -13.95 -6.44
CA ARG A 147 19.15 -14.65 -5.60
C ARG A 147 19.08 -16.17 -5.77
N LYS A 148 17.87 -16.73 -5.85
CA LYS A 148 17.69 -18.16 -6.08
C LYS A 148 18.23 -18.62 -7.44
N GLN A 149 18.07 -17.80 -8.48
CA GLN A 149 18.66 -18.07 -9.79
C GLN A 149 20.18 -18.01 -9.74
N GLU A 150 20.77 -17.03 -9.06
CA GLU A 150 22.23 -16.96 -8.88
C GLU A 150 22.77 -18.16 -8.09
N GLU A 151 22.09 -18.57 -7.01
CA GLU A 151 22.45 -19.77 -6.24
C GLU A 151 22.39 -21.04 -7.08
N LEU A 152 21.30 -21.23 -7.85
CA LEU A 152 21.15 -22.38 -8.73
C LEU A 152 22.20 -22.40 -9.83
N LYS A 153 22.46 -21.25 -10.47
CA LYS A 153 23.48 -21.12 -11.50
C LYS A 153 24.86 -21.43 -10.94
N LYS A 154 25.17 -20.95 -9.74
CA LYS A 154 26.43 -21.27 -9.05
C LYS A 154 26.55 -22.76 -8.74
N LEU A 155 25.46 -23.42 -8.36
CA LEU A 155 25.42 -24.85 -8.10
C LEU A 155 25.55 -25.69 -9.39
N GLU A 156 25.02 -25.20 -10.52
CA GLU A 156 25.20 -25.81 -11.85
C GLU A 156 26.63 -25.61 -12.39
N GLU A 157 27.25 -24.46 -12.10
CA GLU A 157 28.65 -24.19 -12.48
C GLU A 157 29.67 -24.94 -11.60
N ASP A 158 29.26 -25.43 -10.43
CA ASP A 158 30.04 -26.33 -9.56
C ASP A 158 30.00 -27.77 -10.14
N ASP A 159 30.56 -27.94 -11.33
CA ASP A 159 30.75 -29.25 -11.98
C ASP A 159 31.82 -30.01 -11.17
N ASP A 160 31.34 -30.92 -10.32
CA ASP A 160 32.07 -31.56 -9.22
C ASP A 160 33.10 -32.63 -9.67
N ASP A 161 34.05 -32.22 -10.53
CA ASP A 161 35.29 -32.97 -10.78
C ASP A 161 36.28 -32.85 -9.58
N SER A 162 35.91 -32.08 -8.55
CA SER A 162 36.67 -31.95 -7.29
C SER A 162 36.76 -33.28 -6.53
N PHE A 163 35.75 -34.14 -6.67
CA PHE A 163 35.75 -35.49 -6.10
C PHE A 163 36.85 -36.38 -6.69
N LEU A 164 37.20 -36.22 -7.98
CA LEU A 164 38.17 -37.09 -8.66
C LEU A 164 39.63 -36.90 -8.18
N ASN A 165 39.95 -35.76 -7.58
CA ASN A 165 41.29 -35.45 -7.05
C ASN A 165 41.35 -35.37 -5.52
N ALA A 166 40.26 -35.72 -4.82
CA ALA A 166 40.21 -35.61 -3.38
C ALA A 166 41.05 -36.71 -2.69
N GLU A 167 41.83 -36.35 -1.66
CA GLU A 167 42.70 -37.31 -0.94
C GLU A 167 41.94 -38.49 -0.32
N TRP A 168 40.64 -38.32 -0.03
CA TRP A 168 39.78 -39.37 0.50
C TRP A 168 39.32 -40.39 -0.55
N ALA A 169 39.39 -40.04 -1.84
CA ALA A 169 39.06 -40.93 -2.95
C ALA A 169 40.27 -41.79 -3.41
N ASP A 170 41.47 -41.53 -2.87
CA ASP A 170 42.69 -42.25 -3.20
C ASP A 170 42.75 -43.64 -2.54
N ASN A 171 42.35 -44.67 -3.28
CA ASN A 171 42.41 -46.07 -2.85
C ASN A 171 43.83 -46.59 -2.54
N HIS A 172 44.87 -45.84 -2.89
CA HIS A 172 46.28 -46.19 -2.65
C HIS A 172 46.93 -45.37 -1.52
N ALA A 173 46.20 -44.44 -0.90
CA ALA A 173 46.70 -43.58 0.18
C ALA A 173 47.29 -44.39 1.36
N LEU A 174 46.56 -45.42 1.81
CA LEU A 174 46.96 -46.27 2.93
C LEU A 174 48.22 -47.09 2.60
N LYS A 175 48.34 -47.55 1.34
CA LYS A 175 49.52 -48.29 0.86
C LYS A 175 50.76 -47.39 0.81
N ARG A 176 50.62 -46.14 0.35
CA ARG A 176 51.71 -45.15 0.34
C ARG A 176 52.20 -44.83 1.74
N GLN A 177 51.28 -44.68 2.70
CA GLN A 177 51.60 -44.44 4.10
C GLN A 177 52.41 -45.58 4.73
N PHE A 178 52.09 -46.83 4.39
CA PHE A 178 52.80 -48.01 4.92
C PHE A 178 54.21 -48.19 4.33
N HIS A 179 54.42 -47.77 3.09
CA HIS A 179 55.73 -47.84 2.42
C HIS A 179 56.62 -46.60 2.65
N GLY A 180 56.19 -45.64 3.48
CA GLY A 180 56.99 -44.46 3.86
C GLY A 180 57.16 -43.42 2.75
N VAL A 181 56.41 -43.52 1.65
CA VAL A 181 56.51 -42.64 0.49
C VAL A 181 55.42 -41.57 0.58
N LYS A 182 55.67 -40.50 1.35
CA LYS A 182 54.68 -39.45 1.61
C LYS A 182 54.69 -38.29 0.59
N ASP A 183 55.80 -38.04 -0.10
CA ASP A 183 55.93 -36.86 -0.96
C ASP A 183 56.53 -37.21 -2.33
N ILE A 184 55.70 -37.70 -3.26
CA ILE A 184 56.08 -37.73 -4.67
C ILE A 184 55.02 -36.97 -5.47
N LYS A 185 55.34 -35.72 -5.83
CA LYS A 185 54.62 -34.96 -6.86
C LYS A 185 55.18 -35.35 -8.23
N TRP A 186 54.36 -36.02 -9.04
CA TRP A 186 54.63 -36.19 -10.46
C TRP A 186 53.90 -35.09 -11.24
N GLY A 187 54.65 -34.15 -11.79
CA GLY A 187 54.19 -33.11 -12.71
C GLY A 187 55.38 -32.32 -13.27
N PRO A 188 55.37 -31.91 -14.56
CA PRO A 188 56.48 -31.17 -15.16
C PRO A 188 56.55 -29.73 -14.60
N ARG A 189 57.76 -29.17 -14.56
CA ARG A 189 58.02 -27.80 -14.10
C ARG A 189 57.39 -26.74 -15.00
#